data_AF-A0A7X9IWW0-F1
#
_entry.id   AF-A0A7X9IWW0-F1
#
_cell.length_a   1.000
_cell.length_b   1.000
_cell.length_c   1.000
_cell.angle_alpha   90.00
_cell.angle_beta   90.00
_cell.angle_gamma   90.00
#
_symmetry.space_group_name_H-M   'P 1'
#
loop_
_entity.id
_entity.type
_entity.pdbx_description
1 polymer ?
#
loop_
_entity_poly.entity_id
_entity_poly.type
_entity_poly.pdbx_seq_one_letter_code
_entity_poly.pdbx_strand_id
1 'polypeptide(L)'
;MPPKAGAVGWDDVVAASEALAEAERPVEPQVGDLLHHPALGWLEVVDVEPTRLEVRDRARNRRKLARGVLELRPMGERDGRRALRVRVRAAR
;
A
#
# COMPACT_ATOMS: atom_id res chain seq x y z
N MET A 1 5.06 16.44 -39.90
CA MET A 1 4.26 15.21 -39.84
C MET A 1 3.79 15.07 -38.40
N PRO A 2 2.52 15.33 -38.06
CA PRO A 2 2.07 15.20 -36.68
C PRO A 2 2.00 13.71 -36.30
N PRO A 3 2.33 13.32 -35.05
CA PRO A 3 2.22 11.94 -34.62
C PRO A 3 0.77 11.51 -34.68
N LYS A 4 0.52 10.41 -35.40
CA LYS A 4 -0.78 9.74 -35.50
C LYS A 4 -1.17 9.30 -34.09
N ALA A 5 -2.18 9.95 -33.51
CA ALA A 5 -2.74 9.53 -32.23
C ALA A 5 -3.21 8.08 -32.38
N GLY A 6 -2.49 7.15 -31.76
CA GLY A 6 -2.92 5.75 -31.69
C GLY A 6 -4.29 5.72 -31.01
N ALA A 7 -5.30 5.19 -31.70
CA ALA A 7 -6.60 4.98 -31.09
C ALA A 7 -6.42 3.99 -29.94
N VAL A 8 -6.58 4.46 -28.70
CA VAL A 8 -6.65 3.59 -27.52
C VAL A 8 -7.89 2.72 -27.68
N GLY A 9 -7.70 1.42 -27.82
CA GLY A 9 -8.80 0.48 -27.99
C GLY A 9 -9.58 0.30 -26.69
N TRP A 10 -10.85 -0.08 -26.78
CA TRP A 10 -11.64 -0.45 -25.60
C TRP A 10 -10.99 -1.58 -24.79
N ASP A 11 -10.28 -2.49 -25.45
CA ASP A 11 -9.51 -3.56 -24.80
C ASP A 11 -8.35 -3.01 -23.95
N ASP A 12 -7.67 -1.94 -24.38
CA ASP A 12 -6.61 -1.27 -23.59
C ASP A 12 -7.19 -0.65 -22.31
N VAL A 13 -8.42 -0.12 -22.38
CA VAL A 13 -9.13 0.46 -21.24
C VAL A 13 -9.52 -0.62 -20.23
N VAL A 14 -10.01 -1.77 -20.70
CA VAL A 14 -10.34 -2.92 -19.84
C VAL A 14 -9.09 -3.46 -19.17
N ALA A 15 -8.02 -3.69 -19.93
CA ALA A 15 -6.75 -4.18 -19.39
C ALA A 15 -6.15 -3.20 -18.36
N ALA A 16 -6.20 -1.89 -18.61
CA ALA A 16 -5.77 -0.88 -17.65
C ALA A 16 -6.64 -0.88 -16.38
N SER A 17 -7.95 -1.10 -16.52
CA SER A 17 -8.88 -1.16 -15.39
C SER A 17 -8.66 -2.42 -14.53
N GLU A 18 -8.42 -3.56 -15.16
CA GLU A 18 -8.07 -4.81 -14.47
C GLU A 18 -6.71 -4.71 -13.77
N ALA A 19 -5.71 -4.12 -14.44
CA ALA A 19 -4.40 -3.86 -13.86
C ALA A 19 -4.50 -2.91 -12.65
N LEU A 20 -5.36 -1.89 -12.73
CA LEU A 20 -5.63 -1.00 -11.60
C LEU A 20 -6.34 -1.75 -10.46
N ALA A 21 -7.34 -2.58 -10.79
CA ALA A 21 -8.06 -3.36 -9.78
C ALA A 21 -7.15 -4.37 -9.06
N GLU A 22 -6.21 -5.00 -9.78
CA GLU A 22 -5.18 -5.87 -9.21
C GLU A 22 -4.21 -5.08 -8.33
N ALA A 23 -3.72 -3.94 -8.83
CA ALA A 23 -2.85 -3.05 -8.09
C ALA A 23 -3.53 -2.48 -6.85
N GLU A 24 -4.85 -2.37 -6.84
CA GLU A 24 -5.54 -1.94 -5.64
C GLU A 24 -5.71 -3.06 -4.62
N ARG A 25 -5.56 -4.36 -4.91
CA ARG A 25 -5.93 -5.42 -3.94
C ARG A 25 -5.25 -5.29 -2.57
N PRO A 26 -5.93 -5.70 -1.48
CA PRO A 26 -5.31 -5.75 -0.16
C PRO A 26 -4.10 -6.69 -0.20
N VAL A 27 -2.99 -6.24 0.36
CA VAL A 27 -1.73 -7.01 0.41
C VAL A 27 -1.35 -7.35 1.83
N GLU A 28 -0.74 -8.52 2.00
CA GLU A 28 -0.17 -8.91 3.30
C GLU A 28 1.11 -8.10 3.58
N PRO A 29 1.25 -7.57 4.82
CA PRO A 29 2.44 -6.87 5.24
C PRO A 29 3.61 -7.83 5.45
N GLN A 30 4.82 -7.36 5.19
CA GLN A 30 6.06 -8.07 5.41
C GLN A 30 7.00 -7.22 6.26
N VAL A 31 7.89 -7.89 7.02
CA VAL A 31 8.97 -7.19 7.73
C VAL A 31 9.82 -6.46 6.69
N GLY A 32 10.06 -5.18 6.94
CA GLY A 32 10.78 -4.33 6.00
C GLY A 32 9.87 -3.47 5.10
N ASP A 33 8.56 -3.66 5.10
CA ASP A 33 7.65 -2.77 4.36
C ASP A 33 7.60 -1.36 4.99
N LEU A 34 7.36 -0.35 4.15
CA LEU A 34 7.09 1.02 4.57
C LEU A 34 5.59 1.30 4.51
N LEU A 35 4.98 1.60 5.64
CA LEU A 35 3.56 1.96 5.75
C LEU A 35 3.39 3.47 5.80
N HIS A 36 2.53 4.02 4.95
CA HIS A 36 2.05 5.40 5.06
C HIS A 36 0.73 5.43 5.82
N HIS A 37 0.79 5.80 7.10
CA HIS A 37 -0.37 5.89 7.98
C HIS A 37 -0.89 7.34 8.04
N PRO A 38 -2.22 7.58 7.86
CA PRO A 38 -2.76 8.93 7.73
C PRO A 38 -2.50 9.83 8.95
N ALA A 39 -2.49 9.25 10.16
CA ALA A 39 -2.25 10.00 11.40
C ALA A 39 -0.81 9.92 11.94
N LEU A 40 -0.03 8.93 11.49
CA LEU A 40 1.29 8.62 12.08
C LEU A 40 2.44 8.85 11.10
N GLY A 41 2.13 9.19 9.85
CA GLY A 41 3.10 9.35 8.78
C GLY A 41 3.73 8.03 8.36
N TRP A 42 5.01 8.08 8.01
CA TRP A 42 5.78 6.94 7.53
C TRP A 42 6.26 6.06 8.68
N LEU A 43 5.97 4.77 8.57
CA LEU A 43 6.30 3.73 9.52
C LEU A 43 6.99 2.57 8.80
N GLU A 44 7.90 1.89 9.48
CA GLU A 44 8.55 0.67 9.00
C GLU A 44 7.98 -0.53 9.74
N VAL A 45 7.60 -1.59 9.04
CA VAL A 45 7.23 -2.87 9.66
C VAL A 45 8.49 -3.55 10.18
N VAL A 46 8.53 -3.81 11.48
CA VAL A 46 9.64 -4.49 12.14
C VAL A 46 9.27 -5.90 12.60
N ASP A 47 7.98 -6.18 12.79
CA ASP A 47 7.48 -7.53 13.06
C ASP A 47 6.04 -7.71 12.56
N VAL A 48 5.69 -8.93 12.19
CA VAL A 48 4.37 -9.32 11.68
C VAL A 48 3.83 -10.49 12.50
N GLU A 49 2.81 -10.22 13.31
CA GLU A 49 2.12 -11.22 14.11
C GLU A 49 0.69 -11.46 13.56
N PRO A 50 0.03 -12.58 13.87
CA PRO A 50 -1.30 -12.89 13.33
C PRO A 50 -2.35 -11.78 13.53
N THR A 51 -2.33 -11.09 14.68
CA THR A 51 -3.35 -10.07 15.02
C THR A 51 -2.81 -8.65 15.05
N ARG A 52 -1.49 -8.44 14.92
CA ARG A 52 -0.85 -7.12 15.05
C ARG A 52 0.40 -6.97 14.19
N LEU A 53 0.73 -5.73 13.86
CA LEU A 53 2.00 -5.33 13.26
C LEU A 53 2.78 -4.53 14.30
N GLU A 54 4.06 -4.87 14.50
CA GLU A 54 4.97 -3.97 15.17
C GLU A 54 5.63 -3.08 14.12
N VAL A 55 5.56 -1.78 14.35
CA VAL A 55 6.06 -0.77 13.43
C VAL A 55 6.96 0.22 14.15
N ARG A 56 7.89 0.81 13.41
CA ARG A 56 8.84 1.80 13.90
C ARG A 56 8.68 3.10 13.12
N ASP A 57 8.56 4.22 13.82
CA ASP A 57 8.53 5.55 13.20
C ASP A 57 9.95 6.08 12.92
N ARG A 58 10.04 7.24 12.25
CA ARG A 58 11.32 7.89 11.93
C ARG A 58 12.13 8.28 13.18
N ALA A 59 11.46 8.58 14.29
CA ALA A 59 12.08 8.88 15.58
C ALA A 59 12.49 7.60 16.33
N ARG A 60 12.36 6.43 15.69
CA ARG A 60 12.67 5.09 16.22
C ARG A 60 11.73 4.64 17.35
N ASN A 61 10.58 5.28 17.54
CA ASN A 61 9.59 4.77 18.49
C ASN A 61 8.89 3.56 17.89
N ARG A 62 8.72 2.52 18.71
CA ARG A 62 7.99 1.31 18.34
C ARG A 62 6.53 1.45 18.73
N ARG A 63 5.64 0.95 17.86
CA ARG A 63 4.19 0.97 18.05
C ARG A 63 3.60 -0.36 17.60
N LYS A 64 2.47 -0.73 18.17
CA LYS A 64 1.70 -1.91 17.77
C LYS A 64 0.41 -1.46 17.12
N LEU A 65 0.15 -1.94 15.91
CA LEU A 65 -1.08 -1.66 15.17
C LEU A 65 -1.89 -2.96 15.04
N ALA A 66 -3.19 -2.92 15.32
CA ALA A 66 -4.06 -4.09 15.19
C ALA A 66 -4.32 -4.40 13.71
N ARG A 67 -3.98 -5.60 13.23
CA ARG A 67 -4.11 -5.96 11.80
C ARG A 67 -5.56 -5.93 11.31
N GLY A 68 -6.50 -6.36 12.14
CA GLY A 68 -7.92 -6.46 11.77
C GLY A 68 -8.58 -5.14 11.39
N VAL A 69 -7.98 -4.01 11.79
CA VAL A 69 -8.51 -2.66 11.49
C VAL A 69 -7.71 -1.94 10.40
N LEU A 70 -6.63 -2.55 9.90
CA LEU A 70 -5.80 -2.00 8.82
C LEU A 70 -6.20 -2.64 7.50
N GLU A 71 -6.34 -1.80 6.49
CA GLU A 71 -6.40 -2.21 5.11
C GLU A 71 -5.16 -1.65 4.40
N LEU A 72 -4.30 -2.56 3.96
CA LEU A 72 -3.03 -2.22 3.32
C LEU A 72 -3.19 -2.32 1.82
N ARG A 73 -2.91 -1.22 1.13
CA ARG A 73 -2.98 -1.12 -0.33
C ARG A 73 -1.57 -0.80 -0.84
N PRO A 74 -1.06 -1.47 -1.88
CA PRO A 74 0.27 -1.17 -2.37
C PRO A 74 0.30 0.25 -2.95
N MET A 75 1.46 0.88 -2.84
CA MET A 75 1.71 2.25 -3.27
C MET A 75 2.94 2.35 -4.17
N GLY A 76 3.49 1.20 -4.58
CA GLY A 76 4.76 1.08 -5.28
C GLY A 76 5.93 0.92 -4.31
N GLU A 77 7.06 1.53 -4.65
CA GLU A 77 8.30 1.46 -3.88
C GLU A 77 8.75 2.83 -3.40
N ARG A 78 9.43 2.84 -2.25
CA ARG A 78 10.07 4.02 -1.67
C ARG A 78 11.40 3.62 -1.06
N ASP A 79 12.47 4.33 -1.40
CA ASP A 79 13.82 4.08 -0.88
C ASP A 79 14.27 2.61 -1.07
N GLY A 80 13.87 1.99 -2.18
CA GLY A 80 14.14 0.58 -2.50
C GLY A 80 13.32 -0.43 -1.69
N ARG A 81 12.26 0.01 -1.01
CA ARG A 81 11.42 -0.82 -0.15
C ARG A 81 9.97 -0.76 -0.61
N ARG A 82 9.22 -1.84 -0.43
CA ARG A 82 7.78 -1.90 -0.72
C ARG A 82 7.05 -0.88 0.15
N ALA A 83 6.30 0.02 -0.49
CA ALA A 83 5.53 1.04 0.18
C ALA A 83 4.04 0.69 0.12
N LEU A 84 3.36 0.72 1.26
CA LEU A 84 1.96 0.41 1.43
C LEU A 84 1.24 1.61 2.02
N ARG A 85 0.07 1.95 1.50
CA ARG A 85 -0.84 2.91 2.12
C ARG A 85 -1.72 2.20 3.12
N VAL A 86 -1.82 2.75 4.32
CA VAL A 86 -2.76 2.30 5.35
C VAL A 86 -4.08 3.03 5.20
N ARG A 87 -5.18 2.28 5.14
CA ARG A 87 -6.53 2.77 5.42
C ARG A 87 -7.00 2.13 6.72
N VAL A 88 -7.48 2.94 7.65
CA VAL A 88 -8.08 2.44 8.88
C VAL A 88 -9.55 2.16 8.60
N ARG A 89 -9.98 0.91 8.80
CA ARG A 89 -11.40 0.56 8.73
C ARG A 89 -12.10 1.27 9.88
N ALA A 90 -13.14 2.04 9.56
CA ALA A 90 -14.03 2.55 10.59
C ALA A 90 -14.67 1.33 11.28
N ALA A 91 -14.51 1.21 12.60
CA ALA A 91 -15.30 0.26 13.36
C ALA A 91 -16.76 0.68 13.18
N ARG A 92 -17.56 -0.16 12.53
CA ARG A 92 -19.01 0.01 12.46
C ARG A 92 -19.64 -0.40 13.77
#